data_AF-A0A9W8LWM9-F1
#
_entry.id   AF-A0A9W8LWM9-F1
#
_cell.length_a   1.000
_cell.length_b   1.000
_cell.length_c   1.000
_cell.angle_alpha   90.00
_cell.angle_beta   90.00
_cell.angle_gamma   90.00
#
_symmetry.space_group_name_H-M   'P 1'
#
loop_
_entity.id
_entity.type
_entity.pdbx_description
1 polymer ?
#
loop_
_entity_poly.entity_id
_entity_poly.type
_entity_poly.pdbx_seq_one_letter_code
_entity_poly.pdbx_strand_id
1 'polypeptide(L)' 'MKRLAAPKHWMLDKLTGTYAPKPSAGPHKQRECLPLIVFLRNRLKYALNGREVRSILMQRLVKVDGKVRTDST' A
#
# COMPACT_ATOMS: atom_id res chain seq x y z
N MET A 1 5.70 -6.65 7.82
CA MET A 1 6.55 -5.85 8.74
C MET A 1 5.73 -5.53 10.00
N LYS A 2 6.32 -5.46 11.21
CA LYS A 2 5.56 -4.97 12.39
C LYS A 2 5.12 -3.53 12.15
N ARG A 3 3.87 -3.19 12.45
CA ARG A 3 3.32 -1.86 12.15
C ARG A 3 4.06 -0.73 12.87
N LEU A 4 4.49 -0.97 14.10
CA LEU A 4 5.29 -0.01 14.88
C LEU A 4 6.63 0.37 14.21
N ALA A 5 7.18 -0.53 13.38
CA ALA A 5 8.41 -0.29 12.63
C ALA A 5 8.15 0.30 11.24
N ALA A 6 6.89 0.49 10.84
CA ALA A 6 6.55 1.11 9.57
C ALA A 6 6.96 2.60 9.57
N PRO A 7 7.33 3.16 8.40
CA PRO A 7 7.64 4.57 8.30
C PRO A 7 6.48 5.48 8.76
N LYS A 8 6.80 6.52 9.54
CA LYS A 8 5.78 7.43 10.12
C LYS A 8 4.95 8.15 9.06
N HIS A 9 5.53 8.47 7.89
CA HIS A 9 4.84 9.16 6.80
C HIS A 9 3.75 8.32 6.13
N TRP A 10 3.67 7.01 6.41
CA TRP A 10 2.54 6.18 6.00
C TRP A 10 1.28 6.47 6.82
N MET A 11 1.41 7.15 7.97
CA MET A 11 0.31 7.53 8.88
C MET A 11 -0.66 6.37 9.15
N LEU A 12 -0.12 5.18 9.42
CA LEU A 12 -0.92 4.03 9.83
C LEU A 12 -1.25 4.16 11.32
N ASP A 13 -2.50 3.94 11.66
CA ASP A 13 -2.92 3.89 13.06
C ASP A 13 -2.28 2.68 13.78
N LYS A 14 -1.86 2.90 15.03
CA LYS A 14 -1.13 1.92 15.83
C LYS A 14 -2.02 0.81 16.38
N LEU A 15 -3.32 1.05 16.52
CA LEU A 15 -4.26 0.17 17.23
C LEU A 15 -5.01 -0.79 16.30
N THR A 16 -5.30 -0.37 15.07
CA THR A 16 -6.06 -1.13 14.07
C THR A 16 -5.34 -2.35 13.47
N GLY A 17 -4.23 -2.80 14.05
CA GLY A 17 -3.59 -4.06 13.67
C GLY A 17 -2.08 -4.13 13.89
N THR A 18 -1.59 -5.35 14.12
CA THR A 18 -0.19 -5.65 14.48
C THR A 18 0.79 -5.44 13.33
N TYR A 19 0.35 -5.65 12.08
CA TYR A 19 1.20 -5.68 10.90
C TYR A 19 0.92 -4.53 9.93
N ALA A 20 1.98 -4.14 9.24
CA ALA A 20 1.95 -3.23 8.10
C ALA A 20 2.40 -3.98 6.83
N PRO A 21 1.87 -3.56 5.66
CA PRO A 21 2.33 -4.05 4.36
C PRO A 21 3.83 -3.84 4.24
N LYS A 22 4.57 -4.89 3.84
CA LYS A 22 6.00 -4.78 3.55
C LYS A 22 6.13 -4.49 2.05
N PRO A 23 6.77 -3.38 1.64
CA PRO A 23 6.93 -3.08 0.23
C PRO A 23 7.73 -4.17 -0.47
N SER A 24 7.28 -4.56 -1.66
CA SER A 24 8.04 -5.41 -2.56
C SER A 24 9.32 -4.71 -2.99
N ALA A 25 10.34 -5.50 -3.36
CA ALA A 25 11.54 -4.95 -3.95
C ALA A 25 11.18 -4.27 -5.29
N GLY A 26 11.65 -3.04 -5.47
CA GLY A 26 11.27 -2.21 -6.61
C GLY A 26 12.13 -0.96 -6.72
N PRO A 27 11.70 0.04 -7.50
CA PRO A 27 12.50 1.22 -7.81
C PRO A 27 12.75 2.15 -6.61
N HIS A 28 11.91 2.09 -5.57
CA HIS A 28 12.02 2.93 -4.38
C HIS A 28 12.61 2.17 -3.20
N LYS A 29 13.39 2.86 -2.37
CA LYS A 29 13.91 2.29 -1.11
C LYS A 29 12.76 2.02 -0.14
N GLN A 30 12.87 0.95 0.64
CA GLN A 30 11.80 0.48 1.54
C GLN A 30 11.32 1.52 2.57
N ARG A 31 12.18 2.43 3.02
CA ARG A 31 11.82 3.51 3.96
C ARG A 31 11.36 4.80 3.29
N GLU A 32 11.61 4.96 1.99
CA GLU A 32 11.32 6.16 1.20
C GLU A 32 10.27 5.88 0.12
N CYS A 33 9.40 4.89 0.34
CA CYS A 33 8.33 4.51 -0.58
C CYS A 33 6.96 4.65 0.08
N LEU A 34 5.89 4.48 -0.70
CA LEU A 34 4.52 4.36 -0.22
C LEU A 34 3.83 3.20 -0.97
N PRO A 35 3.49 2.08 -0.28
CA PRO A 35 2.78 0.96 -0.89
C PRO A 35 1.43 1.34 -1.49
N LEU A 36 1.07 0.73 -2.62
CA LEU A 36 -0.21 0.98 -3.29
C LEU A 36 -1.42 0.69 -2.40
N ILE A 37 -1.34 -0.33 -1.55
CA ILE A 37 -2.38 -0.63 -0.55
C ILE A 37 -2.60 0.50 0.46
N VAL A 38 -1.53 1.19 0.88
CA VAL A 38 -1.65 2.33 1.80
C VAL A 38 -2.21 3.54 1.05
N PHE A 39 -1.78 3.74 -0.20
CA PHE A 39 -2.26 4.85 -1.00
C PHE A 39 -3.76 4.75 -1.32
N LEU A 40 -4.21 3.61 -1.86
CA LEU A 40 -5.61 3.40 -2.25
C LEU A 40 -6.57 3.36 -1.03
N ARG A 41 -6.15 2.75 0.08
CA ARG A 41 -6.98 2.61 1.28
C ARG A 41 -6.93 3.83 2.19
N ASN A 42 -5.75 4.30 2.57
CA ASN A 42 -5.60 5.32 3.61
C ASN A 42 -5.54 6.75 3.08
N ARG A 43 -5.04 6.97 1.85
CA ARG A 43 -4.94 8.31 1.26
C ARG A 43 -6.17 8.66 0.44
N LEU A 44 -6.49 7.83 -0.56
CA LEU A 44 -7.59 8.10 -1.49
C LEU A 44 -8.95 7.58 -1.00
N LYS A 45 -8.95 6.64 -0.05
CA LYS A 45 -10.17 6.03 0.52
C LYS A 45 -11.09 5.38 -0.53
N TYR A 46 -10.51 4.85 -1.61
CA TYR A 46 -11.25 4.08 -2.62
C TYR A 46 -11.56 2.65 -2.20
N ALA A 47 -10.89 2.17 -1.16
CA ALA A 47 -11.12 0.86 -0.56
C ALA A 47 -11.14 0.99 0.96
N LEU A 48 -11.99 0.21 1.61
CA LEU A 48 -12.08 0.09 3.07
C LEU A 48 -11.11 -0.96 3.60
N ASN A 49 -10.89 -2.04 2.85
CA ASN A 49 -10.07 -3.17 3.27
C ASN A 49 -9.02 -3.56 2.21
N GLY A 50 -8.06 -4.42 2.60
CA GLY A 50 -7.00 -4.88 1.69
C GLY A 50 -7.50 -5.79 0.55
N ARG A 51 -8.66 -6.44 0.72
CA ARG A 51 -9.26 -7.31 -0.30
C ARG A 51 -9.78 -6.49 -1.47
N GLU A 52 -10.46 -5.39 -1.19
CA GLU A 52 -10.96 -4.43 -2.18
C GLU A 52 -9.81 -3.78 -2.96
N VAL A 53 -8.73 -3.37 -2.28
CA VAL A 53 -7.51 -2.89 -2.96
C VAL A 53 -7.01 -3.93 -3.97
N ARG A 54 -6.91 -5.20 -3.55
CA ARG A 54 -6.46 -6.27 -4.45
C ARG A 54 -7.42 -6.44 -5.63
N SER A 55 -8.72 -6.38 -5.42
CA SER A 55 -9.71 -6.41 -6.50
C SER A 55 -9.53 -5.27 -7.49
N ILE A 56 -9.33 -4.03 -7.01
CA ILE A 56 -9.09 -2.85 -7.86
C ILE A 56 -7.81 -3.01 -8.69
N LEU A 57 -6.73 -3.49 -8.08
CA LEU A 57 -5.45 -3.70 -8.77
C LEU A 57 -5.55 -4.81 -9.83
N MET A 58 -6.31 -5.88 -9.55
CA MET A 58 -6.52 -6.98 -10.50
C MET A 58 -7.34 -6.58 -11.73
N GLN A 59 -8.17 -5.53 -11.63
CA GLN A 59 -8.89 -4.95 -12.78
C GLN A 59 -7.96 -4.18 -13.75
N ARG A 60 -6.66 -4.05 -13.44
CA ARG A 60 -5.65 -3.39 -14.29
C ARG A 60 -5.93 -1.91 -14.59
N LEU A 61 -6.71 -1.25 -13.73
CA LEU A 61 -7.08 0.17 -13.86
C LEU A 61 -5.97 1.11 -13.39
N VAL A 62 -5.12 0.67 -12.47
CA VAL A 62 -4.09 1.51 -11.83
C VAL A 62 -2.77 1.39 -12.60
N LYS A 63 -2.25 2.53 -13.05
CA LYS A 63 -0.94 2.66 -13.69
C LYS A 63 -0.02 3.52 -12.83
N VAL A 64 1.21 3.08 -12.66
CA VAL A 64 2.31 3.85 -12.05
C VAL A 64 3.36 4.05 -13.15
N ASP A 65 3.69 5.30 -13.44
CA ASP A 65 4.59 5.68 -14.54
C ASP A 65 4.15 5.10 -15.90
N GLY A 66 2.84 5.11 -16.16
CA GLY A 66 2.24 4.59 -17.40
C GLY A 66 2.15 3.05 -17.49
N LYS A 67 2.73 2.30 -16.54
CA LYS A 67 2.70 0.83 -16.51
C LYS A 67 1.66 0.32 -15.53
N VAL A 68 0.86 -0.65 -15.94
CA VAL A 68 -0.14 -1.31 -15.08
C VAL A 68 0.55 -2.04 -13.94
N ARG A 69 0.08 -1.84 -12.70
CA ARG A 69 0.58 -2.54 -11.51
C ARG A 69 -0.53 -3.33 -10.85
N THR A 70 -0.29 -4.61 -10.61
CA THR A 70 -1.20 -5.52 -9.91
C THR A 70 -0.71 -5.88 -8.50
N ASP A 71 0.55 -5.59 -8.19
CA ASP A 71 1.13 -5.80 -6.86
C ASP A 71 0.61 -4.76 -5.88
N SER A 72 0.18 -5.22 -4.70
CA SER A 72 -0.41 -4.38 -3.67
C SER A 72 0.62 -3.71 -2.75
N THR A 73 1.84 -4.24 -2.69
CA THR A 73 2.76 -4.03 -1.58
C THR A 73 4.03 -3.30 -1.98
#